data_AF-A0AAN6JUE2-F1
#
_entry.id   AF-A0AAN6JUE2-F1
#
_cell.length_a   1.000
_cell.length_b   1.000
_cell.length_c   1.000
_cell.angle_alpha   90.00
_cell.angle_beta   90.00
_cell.angle_gamma   90.00
#
_symmetry.space_group_name_H-M   'P 1'
#
loop_
_entity.id
_entity.type
_entity.pdbx_description
1 polymer ?
#
loop_
_entity_poly.entity_id
_entity_poly.type
_entity_poly.pdbx_seq_one_letter_code
_entity_poly.pdbx_strand_id
1 'polypeptide(L)'
;MTSTPQVPLQLTSDGDPLTQLEDGLDLLIKIMAASISYLTTRASHVTIHPDIPISAKESTRASNQLVEPQEMAAAIDELVGDLILKSKQIEAIIATLPSGLQSEQEQRKELSALDDRIRAANADFRSTLDDAQQLQTQLNSLLRSVQDQQQRTRLHLHRTLLATTP
;
A
#
# COMPACT_ATOMS: atom_id res chain seq x y z
N MET A 1 -17.74 2.85 -29.42
CA MET A 1 -17.81 2.70 -27.95
C MET A 1 -16.48 2.13 -27.49
N THR A 2 -15.53 3.02 -27.25
CA THR A 2 -14.14 2.70 -26.89
C THR A 2 -14.08 2.41 -25.40
N SER A 3 -14.10 1.14 -25.02
CA SER A 3 -13.89 0.71 -23.65
C SER A 3 -12.39 0.53 -23.44
N THR A 4 -11.73 1.56 -22.92
CA THR A 4 -10.39 1.45 -22.33
C THR A 4 -10.41 0.37 -21.24
N PRO A 5 -9.50 -0.62 -21.24
CA PRO A 5 -9.32 -1.45 -20.07
C PRO A 5 -8.61 -0.58 -19.01
N GLN A 6 -9.39 -0.10 -18.04
CA GLN A 6 -8.83 0.40 -16.79
C GLN A 6 -8.08 -0.78 -16.14
N VAL A 7 -6.78 -0.63 -15.95
CA VAL A 7 -6.03 -1.42 -14.97
C VAL A 7 -6.00 -0.60 -13.69
N PRO A 8 -6.91 -0.80 -12.72
CA PRO A 8 -6.71 -0.26 -11.39
C PRO A 8 -5.84 -1.27 -10.62
N LEU A 9 -4.55 -1.33 -10.93
CA LEU A 9 -3.58 -1.79 -9.94
C LEU A 9 -3.33 -0.60 -9.00
N GLN A 10 -4.32 -0.33 -8.15
CA GLN A 10 -4.05 0.37 -6.92
C GLN A 10 -3.15 -0.57 -6.12
N LEU A 11 -1.83 -0.44 -6.29
CA LEU A 11 -0.91 -0.81 -5.21
C LEU A 11 -1.30 0.11 -4.06
N THR A 12 -2.15 -0.39 -3.17
CA THR A 12 -2.47 0.29 -1.93
C THR A 12 -1.15 0.64 -1.28
N SER A 13 -0.90 1.94 -1.13
CA SER A 13 0.32 2.49 -0.52
C SER A 13 0.40 2.23 0.99
N ASP A 14 -0.56 1.50 1.54
CA ASP A 14 -0.51 0.97 2.89
C ASP A 14 0.20 -0.39 2.81
N GLY A 15 1.24 -0.59 3.62
CA GLY A 15 2.10 -1.77 3.59
C GLY A 15 1.34 -3.10 3.65
N ASP A 16 2.02 -4.21 3.37
CA ASP A 16 1.42 -5.54 3.42
C ASP A 16 0.59 -5.76 4.71
N PRO A 17 -0.73 -6.03 4.61
CA PRO A 17 -1.61 -6.12 5.78
C PRO A 17 -1.22 -7.26 6.72
N LEU A 18 -0.54 -8.29 6.22
CA LEU A 18 0.01 -9.35 7.06
C LEU A 18 1.17 -8.82 7.92
N THR A 19 2.09 -8.07 7.32
CA THR A 19 3.17 -7.38 8.04
C THR A 19 2.61 -6.39 9.07
N GLN A 20 1.56 -5.62 8.73
CA GLN A 20 0.91 -4.71 9.68
C GLN A 20 0.27 -5.44 10.86
N LEU A 21 -0.31 -6.63 10.61
CA LEU A 21 -0.88 -7.47 11.67
C LEU A 21 0.21 -7.99 12.60
N GLU A 22 1.34 -8.45 12.05
CA GLU A 22 2.50 -8.91 12.82
C GLU A 22 3.01 -7.80 13.76
N ASP A 23 3.27 -6.61 13.21
CA ASP A 23 3.71 -5.44 13.99
C ASP A 23 2.69 -5.05 15.08
N GLY A 24 1.39 -5.12 14.75
CA GLY A 24 0.31 -4.83 15.69
C GLY A 24 0.25 -5.81 16.87
N LEU A 25 0.40 -7.11 16.60
CA LEU A 25 0.45 -8.16 17.62
C LEU A 25 1.71 -8.03 18.50
N ASP A 26 2.85 -7.75 17.88
CA ASP A 26 4.11 -7.53 18.58
C ASP A 26 4.02 -6.35 19.55
N LEU A 27 3.43 -5.24 19.10
CA LEU A 27 3.19 -4.07 19.94
C LEU A 27 2.22 -4.38 21.07
N LEU A 28 1.13 -5.12 20.80
CA LEU A 28 0.17 -5.53 21.83
C LEU A 28 0.85 -6.35 22.93
N ILE A 29 1.68 -7.33 22.56
CA ILE A 29 2.42 -8.17 23.50
C ILE A 29 3.42 -7.34 24.31
N LYS A 30 4.14 -6.41 23.67
CA LYS A 30 5.07 -5.49 24.35
C LYS A 30 4.35 -4.62 25.39
N ILE A 31 3.19 -4.06 25.02
CA ILE A 31 2.36 -3.27 25.93
C ILE A 31 1.92 -4.14 27.11
N MET A 32 1.35 -5.32 26.87
CA MET A 32 0.91 -6.23 27.94
C MET A 32 2.06 -6.63 28.90
N ALA A 33 3.25 -6.94 28.37
CA ALA A 33 4.40 -7.27 29.20
C ALA A 33 4.88 -6.06 30.03
N ALA A 34 4.92 -4.88 29.42
CA ALA A 34 5.26 -3.63 30.10
C ALA A 34 4.22 -3.28 31.19
N SER A 35 2.93 -3.50 30.92
CA SER A 35 1.83 -3.33 31.88
C SER A 35 2.02 -4.20 33.12
N ILE A 36 2.24 -5.49 32.93
CA ILE A 36 2.41 -6.43 34.04
C ILE A 36 3.65 -6.05 34.86
N SER A 37 4.75 -5.71 34.18
CA SER A 37 5.98 -5.24 34.83
C SER A 37 5.74 -3.96 35.62
N TYR A 38 5.04 -2.98 35.05
CA TYR A 38 4.69 -1.72 35.71
C TYR A 38 3.85 -1.96 36.96
N LEU A 39 2.77 -2.73 36.87
CA LEU A 39 1.91 -3.05 38.01
C LEU A 39 2.67 -3.79 39.12
N THR A 40 3.51 -4.76 38.75
CA THR A 40 4.23 -5.58 39.74
C THR A 40 5.34 -4.79 40.44
N THR A 41 5.96 -3.82 39.75
CA THR A 41 7.09 -3.05 40.29
C THR A 41 6.68 -1.75 40.99
N ARG A 42 5.50 -1.20 40.66
CA ARG A 42 5.05 0.13 41.09
C ARG A 42 3.85 0.10 42.04
N ALA A 43 3.20 -1.04 42.22
CA ALA A 43 2.06 -1.17 43.12
C ALA A 43 2.45 -0.90 44.59
N SER A 44 1.71 0.00 45.23
CA SER A 44 1.77 0.22 46.67
C SER A 44 1.15 -0.95 47.42
N HIS A 45 1.84 -1.45 48.45
CA HIS A 45 1.30 -2.50 49.32
C HIS A 45 0.28 -1.92 50.30
N VAL A 46 -0.90 -2.53 50.38
CA VAL A 46 -1.95 -2.17 51.35
C VAL A 46 -1.73 -2.99 52.63
N THR A 47 -1.58 -2.32 53.76
CA THR A 47 -1.45 -2.99 55.06
C THR A 47 -2.80 -3.54 55.50
N ILE A 48 -2.93 -4.87 55.57
CA ILE A 48 -4.18 -5.56 55.95
C ILE A 48 -4.33 -5.61 57.49
N HIS A 49 -3.22 -5.55 58.24
CA HIS A 49 -3.22 -5.63 59.70
C HIS A 49 -2.23 -4.62 60.32
N PRO A 50 -2.64 -3.78 61.29
CA PRO A 50 -1.81 -2.69 61.82
C PRO A 50 -0.53 -3.14 62.53
N ASP A 51 -0.51 -4.37 63.08
CA ASP A 51 0.63 -4.88 63.85
C ASP A 51 1.73 -5.55 63.00
N ILE A 52 1.54 -5.67 61.68
CA ILE A 52 2.52 -6.31 60.80
C ILE A 52 3.20 -5.23 59.95
N PRO A 53 4.43 -4.81 60.28
CA PRO A 53 5.14 -3.82 59.47
C PRO A 53 5.50 -4.40 58.09
N ILE A 54 5.33 -3.58 57.06
CA ILE A 54 5.71 -3.92 55.68
C ILE A 54 7.23 -4.17 55.64
N SER A 55 7.66 -5.25 54.97
CA SER A 55 9.05 -5.73 54.97
C SER A 55 10.06 -4.64 54.56
N ALA A 56 11.10 -4.43 55.37
CA ALA A 56 12.14 -3.40 55.18
C ALA A 56 12.97 -3.52 53.89
N LYS A 57 12.91 -4.67 53.19
CA LYS A 57 13.59 -4.85 51.88
C LYS A 57 12.93 -4.04 50.75
N GLU A 58 11.67 -3.63 50.89
CA GLU A 58 10.97 -2.76 49.94
C GLU A 58 11.37 -1.28 50.10
N SER A 59 11.59 -0.83 51.34
CA SER A 59 11.89 0.59 51.65
C SER A 59 13.17 1.10 50.98
N THR A 60 14.09 0.21 50.57
CA THR A 60 15.37 0.57 49.93
C THR A 60 15.42 0.33 48.42
N ARG A 61 14.56 -0.51 47.83
CA ARG A 61 14.46 -0.66 46.37
C ARG A 61 13.36 0.19 45.72
N ALA A 62 12.29 0.51 46.45
CA ALA A 62 11.05 1.02 45.87
C ALA A 62 10.63 2.43 46.34
N SER A 63 11.28 3.06 47.32
CA SER A 63 10.74 4.30 47.91
C SER A 63 10.70 5.49 46.94
N ASN A 64 11.48 5.47 45.85
CA ASN A 64 11.48 6.53 44.83
C ASN A 64 10.64 6.18 43.59
N GLN A 65 9.98 5.02 43.60
CA GLN A 65 9.28 4.47 42.44
C GLN A 65 7.84 4.06 42.72
N LEU A 66 7.42 3.93 43.98
CA LEU A 66 6.03 3.65 44.35
C LEU A 66 5.15 4.83 43.90
N VAL A 67 4.01 4.49 43.31
CA VAL A 67 3.03 5.43 42.80
C VAL A 67 1.85 5.45 43.77
N GLU A 68 1.27 6.63 44.01
CA GLU A 68 0.10 6.75 44.87
C GLU A 68 -1.08 5.93 44.31
N PRO A 69 -1.95 5.34 45.15
CA PRO A 69 -3.04 4.49 44.68
C PRO A 69 -3.96 5.16 43.64
N GLN A 70 -4.16 6.47 43.76
CA GLN A 70 -4.98 7.26 42.83
C GLN A 70 -4.30 7.43 41.46
N GLU A 71 -2.99 7.70 41.45
CA GLU A 71 -2.20 7.82 40.22
C GLU A 71 -2.07 6.46 39.52
N MET A 72 -1.93 5.37 40.29
CA MET A 72 -1.92 4.00 39.79
C MET A 72 -3.26 3.62 39.14
N ALA A 73 -4.39 3.97 39.76
CA ALA A 73 -5.71 3.72 39.19
C ALA A 73 -5.90 4.45 37.84
N ALA A 74 -5.49 5.71 37.76
CA ALA A 74 -5.55 6.48 36.51
C ALA A 74 -4.66 5.88 35.41
N ALA A 75 -3.45 5.44 35.75
CA ALA A 75 -2.54 4.77 34.82
C ALA A 75 -3.08 3.42 34.33
N ILE A 76 -3.77 2.67 35.20
CA ILE A 76 -4.45 1.42 34.82
C ILE A 76 -5.57 1.70 33.80
N ASP A 77 -6.38 2.73 34.03
CA ASP A 77 -7.49 3.07 33.14
C ASP A 77 -6.99 3.49 31.74
N GLU A 78 -5.93 4.30 31.67
CA GLU A 78 -5.27 4.67 30.41
C GLU A 78 -4.77 3.43 29.67
N LEU A 79 -4.05 2.56 30.38
CA LEU A 79 -3.47 1.36 29.82
C LEU A 79 -4.52 0.37 29.29
N VAL A 80 -5.62 0.20 30.03
CA VAL A 80 -6.76 -0.62 29.58
C VAL A 80 -7.41 -0.01 28.34
N GLY A 81 -7.56 1.33 28.30
CA GLY A 81 -8.04 2.05 27.13
C GLY A 81 -7.19 1.79 25.88
N ASP A 82 -5.86 1.89 26.03
CA ASP A 82 -4.90 1.63 24.97
C ASP A 82 -4.95 0.18 24.48
N LEU A 83 -5.06 -0.77 25.40
CA LEU A 83 -5.16 -2.20 25.07
C LEU A 83 -6.43 -2.49 24.26
N ILE A 84 -7.58 -1.94 24.68
CA ILE A 84 -8.86 -2.10 23.97
C ILE A 84 -8.77 -1.47 22.58
N LEU A 85 -8.22 -0.26 22.48
CA LEU A 85 -8.07 0.43 21.20
C LEU A 85 -7.21 -0.38 20.24
N LYS A 86 -6.06 -0.88 20.70
CA LYS A 86 -5.14 -1.71 19.91
C LYS A 86 -5.77 -3.03 19.50
N SER A 87 -6.51 -3.69 20.40
CA SER A 87 -7.23 -4.91 20.07
C SER A 87 -8.27 -4.69 18.96
N LYS A 88 -9.01 -3.58 18.99
CA LYS A 88 -9.97 -3.22 17.93
C LYS A 88 -9.27 -2.88 16.61
N GLN A 89 -8.10 -2.24 16.66
CA GLN A 89 -7.30 -1.98 15.46
C GLN A 89 -6.85 -3.30 14.80
N ILE A 90 -6.38 -4.26 15.60
CA ILE A 90 -6.03 -5.60 15.12
C ILE A 90 -7.24 -6.32 14.52
N GLU A 91 -8.39 -6.25 15.17
CA GLU A 91 -9.64 -6.83 14.64
C GLU A 91 -10.03 -6.22 13.28
N ALA A 92 -9.89 -4.89 13.13
CA ALA A 92 -10.11 -4.22 11.87
C ALA A 92 -9.13 -4.67 10.78
N ILE A 93 -7.84 -4.85 11.11
CA ILE A 93 -6.83 -5.38 10.18
C ILE A 93 -7.17 -6.81 9.76
N ILE A 94 -7.60 -7.66 10.70
CA ILE A 94 -8.02 -9.03 10.39
C ILE A 94 -9.21 -9.02 9.42
N ALA A 95 -10.15 -8.09 9.60
CA ALA A 95 -11.29 -7.95 8.70
C ALA A 95 -10.94 -7.46 7.29
N THR A 96 -9.80 -6.76 7.11
CA THR A 96 -9.32 -6.35 5.78
C THR A 96 -8.46 -7.40 5.09
N LEU A 97 -8.07 -8.48 5.79
CA LEU A 97 -7.32 -9.56 5.16
C LEU A 97 -8.16 -10.18 4.03
N PRO A 98 -7.55 -10.46 2.86
CA PRO A 98 -8.26 -11.05 1.74
C PRO A 98 -8.90 -12.38 2.17
N SER A 99 -10.23 -12.43 2.10
CA SER A 99 -11.00 -13.60 2.47
C SER A 99 -10.76 -14.70 1.45
N GLY A 100 -9.97 -15.69 1.81
CA GLY A 100 -9.79 -16.88 0.99
C GLY A 100 -8.37 -17.40 1.09
N LEU A 101 -8.15 -18.32 2.04
CA LEU A 101 -7.24 -19.43 1.78
C LEU A 101 -7.87 -20.28 0.67
N GLN A 102 -7.90 -19.74 -0.56
CA GLN A 102 -8.03 -20.56 -1.75
C GLN A 102 -6.99 -21.67 -1.62
N SER A 103 -7.35 -22.89 -1.99
CA SER A 103 -6.35 -23.95 -2.01
C SER A 103 -5.18 -23.50 -2.89
N GLU A 104 -3.95 -23.90 -2.57
CA GLU A 104 -2.77 -23.56 -3.39
C GLU A 104 -3.00 -23.89 -4.87
N GLN A 105 -3.78 -24.95 -5.14
CA GLN A 105 -4.18 -25.35 -6.47
C GLN A 105 -5.10 -24.35 -7.18
N GLU A 106 -6.05 -23.74 -6.47
CA GLU A 106 -6.91 -22.68 -7.02
C GLU A 106 -6.11 -21.41 -7.29
N GLN A 107 -5.23 -21.01 -6.38
CA GLN A 107 -4.35 -19.86 -6.56
C GLN A 107 -3.43 -20.04 -7.77
N ARG A 108 -2.83 -21.23 -7.93
CA ARG A 108 -2.00 -21.57 -9.09
C ARG A 108 -2.79 -21.51 -10.39
N LYS A 109 -4.04 -22.01 -10.40
CA LYS A 109 -4.92 -21.92 -11.58
C LYS A 109 -5.25 -20.47 -11.91
N GLU A 110 -5.57 -19.65 -10.92
CA GLU A 110 -5.89 -18.25 -11.10
C GLU A 110 -4.69 -17.46 -11.62
N LEU A 111 -3.50 -17.70 -11.07
CA LEU A 111 -2.23 -17.12 -11.54
C LEU A 111 -1.92 -17.52 -12.98
N SER A 112 -2.09 -18.79 -13.33
CA SER A 112 -1.89 -19.26 -14.72
C SER A 112 -2.87 -18.56 -15.67
N ALA A 113 -4.14 -18.50 -15.31
CA ALA A 113 -5.15 -17.81 -16.11
C ALA A 113 -4.90 -16.30 -16.21
N LEU A 114 -4.29 -15.68 -15.20
CA LEU A 114 -3.86 -14.29 -15.25
C LEU A 114 -2.66 -14.10 -16.19
N ASP A 115 -1.66 -14.99 -16.14
CA ASP A 115 -0.50 -14.95 -17.04
C ASP A 115 -0.94 -15.08 -18.51
N ASP A 116 -1.85 -16.00 -18.80
CA ASP A 116 -2.42 -16.18 -20.15
C ASP A 116 -3.14 -14.91 -20.63
N ARG A 117 -3.92 -14.27 -19.76
CA ARG A 117 -4.59 -12.99 -20.05
C ARG A 117 -3.58 -11.87 -20.31
N ILE A 118 -2.52 -11.77 -19.52
CA ILE A 118 -1.46 -10.78 -19.72
C ILE A 118 -0.73 -11.02 -21.04
N ARG A 119 -0.41 -12.27 -21.38
CA ARG A 119 0.23 -12.62 -22.65
C ARG A 119 -0.62 -12.25 -23.85
N ALA A 120 -1.92 -12.58 -23.81
CA ALA A 120 -2.86 -12.21 -24.86
C ALA A 120 -2.96 -10.69 -25.01
N ALA A 121 -3.18 -9.95 -23.91
CA ALA A 121 -3.26 -8.50 -23.92
C ALA A 121 -1.97 -7.83 -24.46
N ASN A 122 -0.80 -8.38 -24.11
CA ASN A 122 0.48 -7.88 -24.63
C ASN A 122 0.67 -8.18 -26.12
N ALA A 123 0.20 -9.33 -26.61
CA ALA A 123 0.24 -9.66 -28.03
C ALA A 123 -0.65 -8.70 -28.85
N ASP A 124 -1.88 -8.46 -28.38
CA ASP A 124 -2.82 -7.52 -28.99
C ASP A 124 -2.25 -6.09 -28.98
N PHE A 125 -1.65 -5.68 -27.86
CA PHE A 125 -0.99 -4.39 -27.74
C PHE A 125 0.14 -4.24 -28.75
N ARG A 126 1.00 -5.26 -28.91
CA ARG A 126 2.10 -5.24 -29.88
C ARG A 126 1.60 -5.17 -31.32
N SER A 127 0.58 -5.95 -31.67
CA SER A 127 -0.02 -5.90 -33.01
C SER A 127 -0.59 -4.52 -33.32
N THR A 128 -1.33 -3.95 -32.38
CA THR A 128 -1.92 -2.61 -32.54
C THR A 128 -0.84 -1.53 -32.67
N LEU A 129 0.26 -1.67 -31.92
CA LEU A 129 1.40 -0.76 -32.00
C LEU A 129 2.09 -0.84 -33.37
N ASP A 130 2.30 -2.04 -33.89
CA ASP A 130 2.90 -2.27 -35.20
C ASP A 130 2.02 -1.68 -36.31
N ASP A 131 0.70 -1.89 -36.26
CA ASP A 131 -0.26 -1.31 -37.20
C ASP A 131 -0.22 0.23 -37.18
N ALA A 132 -0.18 0.81 -35.98
CA ALA A 132 -0.07 2.26 -35.81
C ALA A 132 1.24 2.82 -36.40
N GLN A 133 2.37 2.11 -36.23
CA GLN A 133 3.66 2.50 -36.81
C GLN A 133 3.66 2.40 -38.34
N GLN A 134 3.01 1.37 -38.90
CA GLN A 134 2.88 1.22 -40.34
C GLN A 134 2.03 2.35 -40.94
N LEU A 135 0.88 2.65 -40.32
CA LEU A 135 0.01 3.76 -40.72
C LEU A 135 0.74 5.10 -40.64
N GLN A 136 1.52 5.34 -39.59
CA GLN A 136 2.33 6.54 -39.47
C GLN A 136 3.35 6.66 -40.61
N THR A 137 4.01 5.55 -40.97
CA THR A 137 4.97 5.51 -42.08
C THR A 137 4.30 5.79 -43.42
N GLN A 138 3.13 5.22 -43.66
CA GLN A 138 2.32 5.47 -44.87
C GLN A 138 1.84 6.92 -44.94
N LEU A 139 1.37 7.49 -43.82
CA LEU A 139 0.98 8.90 -43.75
C LEU A 139 2.15 9.82 -44.10
N ASN A 140 3.32 9.55 -43.54
CA ASN A 140 4.53 10.34 -43.79
C ASN A 140 4.99 10.25 -45.25
N SER A 141 4.87 9.09 -45.90
CA SER A 141 5.22 8.95 -47.32
C SER A 141 4.25 9.67 -48.24
N LEU A 142 2.94 9.62 -47.93
CA LEU A 142 1.91 10.38 -48.65
C LEU A 142 2.10 11.89 -48.49
N LEU A 143 2.43 12.35 -47.28
CA LEU A 143 2.69 13.77 -47.04
C LEU A 143 3.89 14.26 -47.88
N ARG A 144 4.97 13.46 -47.93
CA ARG A 144 6.15 13.75 -48.75
C ARG A 144 5.81 13.78 -50.24
N SER A 145 5.04 12.81 -50.75
CA SER A 145 4.68 12.77 -52.17
C SER A 145 3.80 13.95 -52.58
N VAL A 146 2.85 14.37 -51.73
CA VAL A 146 2.02 15.56 -51.95
C VAL A 146 2.89 16.82 -51.95
N GLN A 147 3.83 16.94 -51.02
CA GLN A 147 4.75 18.07 -50.98
C GLN A 147 5.63 18.13 -52.25
N ASP A 148 6.20 17.01 -52.68
CA ASP A 148 7.01 16.91 -53.88
C ASP A 148 6.20 17.27 -55.14
N GLN A 149 4.96 16.80 -55.22
CA GLN A 149 4.06 17.13 -56.33
C GLN A 149 3.74 18.62 -56.36
N GLN A 150 3.43 19.23 -55.21
CA GLN A 150 3.22 20.67 -55.13
C GLN A 150 4.46 21.47 -55.53
N GLN A 151 5.66 21.06 -55.11
CA GLN A 151 6.91 21.70 -55.52
C GLN A 151 7.13 21.58 -57.03
N ARG A 152 6.91 20.40 -57.63
CA ARG A 152 6.99 20.20 -59.08
C ARG A 152 6.01 21.08 -59.85
N THR A 153 4.75 21.14 -59.43
CA THR A 153 3.75 22.01 -60.05
C THR A 153 4.16 23.47 -59.97
N ARG A 154 4.63 23.94 -58.81
CA ARG A 154 5.12 25.32 -58.64
C ARG A 154 6.30 25.64 -59.57
N LEU A 155 7.28 24.75 -59.67
CA LEU A 155 8.41 24.90 -60.59
C LEU A 155 7.98 24.92 -62.05
N HIS A 156 7.02 24.06 -62.42
CA HIS A 156 6.50 24.02 -63.79
C HIS A 156 5.80 25.33 -64.17
N LEU A 157 4.94 25.86 -63.28
CA LEU A 157 4.26 27.14 -63.50
C LEU A 157 5.25 28.31 -63.60
N HIS A 158 6.28 28.32 -62.73
CA HIS A 158 7.32 29.34 -62.81
C HIS A 158 8.09 29.28 -64.14
N ARG A 159 8.41 28.08 -64.63
CA ARG A 159 9.10 27.90 -65.91
C ARG A 159 8.25 28.32 -67.11
N THR A 160 6.95 28.01 -67.12
CA THR A 160 6.04 28.41 -68.21
C THR A 160 5.82 29.92 -68.26
N LEU A 161 5.82 30.58 -67.09
CA LEU A 161 5.71 32.03 -67.01
C LEU A 161 6.96 32.72 -67.60
N LEU A 162 8.17 32.24 -67.28
CA LEU A 162 9.41 32.77 -67.84
C LEU A 162 9.56 32.53 -69.36
N ALA A 163 8.97 31.46 -69.89
CA ALA A 163 9.00 31.15 -71.33
C ALA A 163 7.97 31.96 -72.16
N THR A 164 7.04 32.66 -71.49
CA THR A 164 5.95 33.42 -72.11
C THR A 164 6.20 34.93 -72.10
N THR A 165 7.22 35.39 -71.38
CA THR A 165 7.71 36.78 -71.47
C THR A 165 8.64 36.96 -72.67
N PRO A 166 8.30 37.82 -73.66
CA PRO A 166 9.11 38.09 -74.85
C PRO A 166 10.38 38.92 -74.57
#